data_AF-A0A2W4RJ75-F1
#
_entry.id   AF-A0A2W4RJ75-F1
#
_cell.length_a   1.000
_cell.length_b   1.000
_cell.length_c   1.000
_cell.angle_alpha   90.00
_cell.angle_beta   90.00
_cell.angle_gamma   90.00
#
_symmetry.space_group_name_H-M   'P 1'
#
loop_
_entity.id
_entity.type
_entity.pdbx_description
1 polymer ?
#
loop_
_entity_poly.entity_id
_entity_poly.type
_entity_poly.pdbx_seq_one_letter_code
_entity_poly.pdbx_strand_id
1 'polypeptide(L)'
;MWVFFNDAYLSIIAHPDRPDTLLVRGRFKGDIETVFPGIETSETPERDYRYRALIDRQTVAKTLADRAFNIDYGNFKNSVKDNNRHRVYADVWRIMESAQLFFLTKKPR
;
A
#
# COMPACT_ATOMS: atom_id res chain seq x y z
N MET A 1 2.19 -3.28 -7.78
CA MET A 1 2.48 -3.61 -6.38
C MET A 1 1.42 -3.00 -5.46
N TRP A 2 1.00 -3.73 -4.43
CA TRP A 2 0.24 -3.18 -3.31
C TRP A 2 1.14 -3.16 -2.08
N VAL A 3 1.11 -2.06 -1.34
CA VAL A 3 1.93 -1.88 -0.14
C VAL A 3 1.02 -1.43 1.00
N PHE A 4 1.07 -2.18 2.08
CA PHE A 4 0.38 -1.87 3.33
C PHE A 4 1.43 -1.40 4.33
N PHE A 5 1.36 -0.12 4.69
CA PHE A 5 2.02 0.42 5.88
C PHE A 5 1.02 0.43 7.03
N ASN A 6 1.52 0.52 8.26
CA ASN A 6 0.67 0.61 9.44
C ASN A 6 -0.16 1.92 9.50
N ASP A 7 0.21 2.93 8.71
CA ASP A 7 -0.43 4.24 8.62
C ASP A 7 -0.96 4.60 7.20
N ALA A 8 -0.66 3.80 6.17
CA ALA A 8 -1.01 4.10 4.77
C ALA A 8 -1.19 2.83 3.91
N TYR A 9 -1.96 2.92 2.83
CA TYR A 9 -2.13 1.88 1.82
C TYR A 9 -1.97 2.46 0.43
N LEU A 10 -1.08 1.84 -0.36
CA LEU A 10 -0.76 2.30 -1.72
C LEU A 10 -0.87 1.18 -2.75
N SER A 11 -1.29 1.56 -3.96
CA SER A 11 -1.06 0.80 -5.18
C SER A 11 -0.09 1.52 -6.09
N ILE A 12 1.03 0.87 -6.40
CA ILE A 12 2.14 1.43 -7.17
C ILE A 12 2.27 0.64 -8.47
N ILE A 13 2.20 1.33 -9.60
CA ILE A 13 2.35 0.75 -10.94
C ILE A 13 3.29 1.61 -11.79
N ALA A 14 3.88 1.01 -12.83
CA ALA A 14 4.62 1.78 -13.83
C ALA A 14 3.69 2.77 -14.54
N HIS A 15 4.17 3.98 -14.80
CA HIS A 15 3.49 4.85 -15.75
C HIS A 15 3.65 4.25 -17.16
N PRO A 16 2.58 4.18 -17.99
CA PRO A 16 2.64 3.54 -19.30
C PRO A 16 3.66 4.23 -20.24
N ASP A 17 3.69 5.56 -20.22
CA ASP A 17 4.48 6.35 -21.19
C ASP A 17 5.72 7.03 -20.60
N ARG A 18 6.01 6.83 -19.30
CA ARG A 18 7.10 7.51 -18.60
C ARG A 18 7.95 6.47 -17.88
N PRO A 19 9.03 5.96 -18.50
CA PRO A 19 9.74 4.80 -18.00
C PRO A 19 10.31 5.01 -16.60
N ASP A 20 10.73 6.22 -16.25
CA ASP A 20 11.31 6.56 -14.94
C ASP A 20 10.28 6.99 -13.89
N THR A 21 8.99 6.96 -14.22
CA THR A 21 7.90 7.40 -13.34
C THR A 21 7.02 6.24 -12.91
N LEU A 22 6.62 6.26 -11.63
CA LEU A 22 5.58 5.41 -11.08
C LEU A 22 4.31 6.22 -10.86
N LEU A 23 3.18 5.60 -11.20
CA LEU A 23 1.88 6.06 -10.78
C LEU A 23 1.59 5.44 -9.41
N VAL A 24 1.71 6.27 -8.37
CA VAL A 24 1.39 5.94 -6.99
C VAL A 24 -0.06 6.32 -6.73
N ARG A 25 -0.86 5.37 -6.24
CA ARG A 25 -2.31 5.52 -6.11
C ARG A 25 -2.76 5.20 -4.70
N GLY A 26 -3.67 6.01 -4.17
CA GLY A 26 -4.27 5.87 -2.86
C GLY A 26 -5.79 5.72 -2.96
N ARG A 27 -6.37 4.95 -2.04
CA ARG A 27 -7.83 4.90 -1.83
C ARG A 27 -8.28 5.95 -0.82
N PHE A 28 -7.45 6.18 0.19
CA PHE A 28 -7.73 7.06 1.30
C PHE A 28 -6.97 8.38 1.13
N LYS A 29 -7.63 9.49 1.46
CA LYS A 29 -7.02 10.82 1.39
C LYS A 29 -5.86 10.88 2.39
N GLY A 30 -4.72 11.43 1.98
CA GLY A 30 -3.56 11.57 2.87
C GLY A 30 -2.60 10.38 2.86
N ASP A 31 -2.96 9.22 2.32
CA ASP A 31 -2.07 8.04 2.33
C ASP A 31 -0.82 8.25 1.47
N ILE A 32 -0.94 8.94 0.34
CA ILE A 32 0.21 9.23 -0.52
C ILE A 32 1.12 10.23 0.19
N GLU A 33 0.55 11.28 0.76
CA GLU A 33 1.25 12.38 1.43
C GLU A 33 1.92 11.91 2.73
N THR A 34 1.33 10.93 3.42
CA THR A 34 1.92 10.30 4.61
C THR A 34 3.20 9.54 4.27
N VAL A 35 3.24 8.89 3.10
CA VAL A 35 4.41 8.12 2.65
C VAL A 35 5.41 9.02 1.90
N PHE A 36 4.93 10.01 1.18
CA PHE A 36 5.70 10.93 0.34
C PHE A 36 5.37 12.40 0.66
N PRO A 37 5.92 12.94 1.77
CA PRO A 37 5.67 14.33 2.15
C PRO A 37 6.10 15.31 1.06
N GLY A 38 5.23 16.28 0.76
CA GLY A 38 5.50 17.34 -0.22
C GLY A 38 5.26 16.95 -1.68
N ILE A 39 4.85 15.72 -1.98
CA ILE A 39 4.42 15.34 -3.32
C ILE A 39 3.01 15.88 -3.62
N GLU A 40 2.84 16.43 -4.81
CA GLU A 40 1.53 16.86 -5.31
C GLU A 40 0.64 15.64 -5.61
N THR A 41 -0.57 15.67 -5.08
CA THR A 41 -1.58 14.63 -5.28
C THR A 41 -2.77 15.19 -6.03
N SER A 42 -3.30 14.40 -6.96
CA SER A 42 -4.54 14.70 -7.67
C SER A 42 -5.66 13.77 -7.24
N GLU A 43 -6.88 14.31 -7.19
CA GLU A 43 -8.11 13.57 -6.95
C GLU A 43 -8.83 13.29 -8.26
N THR A 44 -9.30 12.05 -8.44
CA THR A 44 -9.98 11.54 -9.64
C THR A 44 -11.15 10.66 -9.16
N PRO A 45 -12.27 11.29 -8.76
CA PRO A 45 -13.37 10.64 -8.02
C PRO A 45 -13.99 9.42 -8.72
N GLU A 46 -13.94 9.38 -10.05
CA GLU A 46 -14.51 8.37 -10.93
C GLU A 46 -13.67 7.09 -11.04
N ARG A 47 -12.50 7.05 -10.40
CA ARG A 47 -11.55 5.93 -10.50
C ARG A 47 -11.52 5.08 -9.23
N ASP A 48 -11.22 3.80 -9.41
CA ASP A 48 -11.15 2.78 -8.35
C ASP A 48 -10.16 3.12 -7.23
N TYR A 49 -9.03 3.74 -7.56
CA TYR A 49 -8.17 4.48 -6.64
C TYR A 49 -8.42 5.96 -6.88
N ARG A 50 -8.90 6.69 -5.87
CA ARG A 50 -9.32 8.08 -6.01
C ARG A 50 -8.16 9.07 -6.06
N TYR A 51 -7.06 8.78 -5.35
CA TYR A 51 -5.92 9.69 -5.23
C TYR A 51 -4.73 9.17 -6.02
N ARG A 52 -3.99 10.07 -6.65
CA ARG A 52 -2.87 9.72 -7.54
C ARG A 52 -1.73 10.72 -7.42
N ALA A 53 -0.51 10.21 -7.56
CA ALA A 53 0.70 11.00 -7.73
C ALA A 53 1.62 10.33 -8.76
N LEU A 54 2.33 11.16 -9.51
CA LEU A 54 3.41 10.74 -10.39
C LEU A 54 4.72 10.97 -9.65
N ILE A 55 5.43 9.89 -9.32
CA ILE A 55 6.64 9.94 -8.51
C ILE A 55 7.77 9.23 -9.24
N ASP A 56 8.96 9.80 -9.20
CA ASP A 56 10.17 9.18 -9.72
C ASP A 56 10.44 7.81 -9.06
N ARG A 57 10.93 6.85 -9.84
CA ARG A 57 11.20 5.47 -9.38
C ARG A 57 12.20 5.42 -8.24
N GLN A 58 13.27 6.19 -8.32
CA GLN A 58 14.33 6.19 -7.32
C GLN A 58 13.79 6.73 -6.00
N THR A 59 12.98 7.78 -6.06
CA THR A 59 12.27 8.34 -4.90
C THR A 59 11.38 7.28 -4.24
N VAL A 60 10.53 6.59 -5.01
CA VAL A 60 9.68 5.51 -4.46
C VAL A 60 10.53 4.40 -3.85
N ALA A 61 11.53 3.90 -4.58
CA ALA A 61 12.36 2.80 -4.10
C ALA A 61 13.07 3.13 -2.79
N LYS A 62 13.66 4.34 -2.69
CA LYS A 62 14.32 4.82 -1.47
C LYS A 62 13.34 4.89 -0.32
N THR A 63 12.17 5.50 -0.49
CA THR A 63 11.15 5.58 0.57
C THR A 63 10.69 4.20 1.02
N LEU A 64 10.44 3.26 0.11
CA LEU A 64 10.05 1.90 0.50
C LEU A 64 11.16 1.18 1.29
N ALA A 65 12.41 1.36 0.89
CA ALA A 65 13.56 0.81 1.61
C ALA A 65 13.68 1.43 3.02
N ASP A 66 13.59 2.75 3.12
CA ASP A 66 13.64 3.47 4.40
C ASP A 66 12.49 3.03 5.34
N ARG A 67 11.27 2.87 4.82
CA ARG A 67 10.12 2.40 5.59
C ARG A 67 10.29 0.96 6.07
N ALA A 68 10.90 0.09 5.25
CA ALA A 68 11.17 -1.30 5.64
C ALA A 68 12.30 -1.39 6.69
N PHE A 69 13.35 -0.58 6.54
CA PHE A 69 14.48 -0.52 7.48
C PHE A 69 14.05 -0.11 8.88
N ASN A 70 13.06 0.79 8.99
CA ASN A 70 12.58 1.33 10.26
C ASN A 70 11.39 0.54 10.87
N ILE A 71 11.13 -0.70 10.44
CA ILE A 71 10.11 -1.53 11.08
C ILE A 71 10.58 -1.93 12.48
N ASP A 72 9.87 -1.46 13.50
CA ASP A 72 10.18 -1.64 14.92
C ASP A 72 9.11 -2.44 15.69
N TYR A 73 8.12 -3.00 14.99
CA TYR A 73 7.01 -3.74 15.56
C TYR A 73 7.11 -5.25 15.34
N GLY A 74 6.74 -6.04 16.37
CA GLY A 74 6.67 -7.50 16.28
C GLY A 74 5.35 -8.04 15.69
N ASN A 75 4.33 -7.20 15.56
CA ASN A 75 3.03 -7.56 14.99
C ASN A 75 2.45 -6.37 14.20
N PHE A 76 2.23 -6.56 12.90
CA PHE A 76 1.75 -5.50 12.00
C PHE A 76 0.40 -4.93 12.41
N LYS A 77 -0.56 -5.77 12.82
CA LYS A 77 -1.89 -5.27 13.18
C LYS A 77 -1.83 -4.40 14.42
N ASN A 78 -1.05 -4.83 15.43
CA ASN A 78 -0.88 -4.06 16.66
C ASN A 78 -0.17 -2.72 16.44
N SER A 79 0.54 -2.52 15.32
CA SER A 79 1.19 -1.24 15.00
C SER A 79 0.28 -0.24 14.26
N VAL A 80 -0.92 -0.66 13.83
CA VAL A 80 -1.92 0.19 13.17
C VAL A 80 -2.72 0.96 14.23
N LYS A 81 -2.48 2.26 14.34
CA LYS A 81 -3.11 3.12 15.37
C LYS A 81 -4.54 3.54 15.03
N ASP A 82 -4.86 3.69 13.75
CA ASP A 82 -6.21 4.07 13.32
C ASP A 82 -7.16 2.87 13.39
N ASN A 83 -8.24 2.98 14.15
CA ASN A 83 -9.17 1.88 14.40
C ASN A 83 -9.89 1.39 13.13
N ASN A 84 -10.23 2.31 12.22
CA ASN A 84 -10.92 1.96 10.98
C ASN A 84 -9.99 1.19 10.04
N ARG A 85 -8.77 1.68 9.84
CA ARG A 85 -7.70 1.01 9.09
C ARG A 85 -7.36 -0.33 9.71
N HIS A 86 -7.22 -0.40 11.03
CA HIS A 86 -6.94 -1.64 11.76
C HIS A 86 -7.99 -2.70 11.43
N ARG A 87 -9.28 -2.35 11.48
CA ARG A 87 -10.37 -3.26 11.12
C ARG A 87 -10.26 -3.76 9.68
N VAL A 88 -10.06 -2.86 8.71
CA VAL A 88 -9.93 -3.23 7.29
C VAL A 88 -8.73 -4.16 7.07
N TYR A 89 -7.59 -3.87 7.68
CA TYR A 89 -6.39 -4.69 7.55
C TYR A 89 -6.53 -6.05 8.25
N ALA A 90 -7.25 -6.11 9.37
CA ALA A 90 -7.58 -7.37 10.03
C ALA A 90 -8.44 -8.26 9.11
N ASP A 91 -9.39 -7.67 8.37
CA ASP A 91 -10.21 -8.40 7.41
C ASP A 91 -9.39 -8.91 6.22
N VAL A 92 -8.48 -8.10 5.67
CA VAL A 92 -7.52 -8.55 4.64
C VAL A 92 -6.69 -9.74 5.14
N TRP A 93 -6.16 -9.66 6.36
CA TRP A 93 -5.41 -10.79 6.94
C TRP A 93 -6.25 -12.06 7.04
N ARG A 94 -7.53 -11.96 7.46
CA ARG A 94 -8.44 -13.13 7.55
C ARG A 94 -8.69 -13.76 6.18
N ILE A 95 -8.82 -12.94 5.14
CA ILE A 95 -8.96 -13.43 3.76
C ILE A 95 -7.70 -14.20 3.35
N MET A 96 -6.51 -13.67 3.64
CA MET A 96 -5.25 -14.33 3.31
C MET A 96 -5.03 -15.62 4.13
N GLU A 97 -5.41 -15.64 5.40
CA GLU A 97 -5.40 -16.84 6.24
C GLU A 97 -6.33 -17.93 5.68
N SER A 98 -7.55 -17.54 5.30
CA SER A 98 -8.52 -18.44 4.69
C SER A 98 -7.99 -19.01 3.36
N ALA A 99 -7.35 -18.17 2.54
CA ALA A 99 -6.71 -18.59 1.31
C ALA A 99 -5.56 -19.56 1.56
N GLN A 100 -4.72 -19.32 2.58
CA GLN A 100 -3.65 -20.23 2.97
C GLN A 100 -4.20 -21.63 3.29
N LEU A 101 -5.24 -21.71 4.13
CA LEU A 101 -5.87 -23.00 4.48
C LEU A 101 -6.46 -23.70 3.24
N PHE A 102 -7.10 -22.95 2.35
CA PHE A 102 -7.61 -23.49 1.10
C PHE A 102 -6.50 -24.08 0.22
N PHE A 103 -5.38 -23.37 0.05
CA PHE A 103 -4.27 -23.85 -0.76
C PHE A 103 -3.49 -25.00 -0.11
N LEU A 104 -3.46 -25.12 1.22
CA LEU A 104 -2.88 -26.26 1.92
C LEU A 104 -3.74 -27.53 1.81
N THR A 105 -5.06 -27.38 1.76
CA THR A 105 -6.00 -28.52 1.69
C THR A 105 -6.23 -29.04 0.27
N LYS A 106 -5.93 -28.25 -0.76
CA LYS A 106 -5.89 -28.74 -2.14
C LYS A 106 -4.55 -29.43 -2.41
N LYS A 107 -4.54 -30.78 -2.42
CA LYS A 107 -3.41 -31.54 -2.98
C LYS A 107 -3.10 -31.00 -4.38
N PRO A 108 -1.81 -30.79 -4.73
CA PRO A 108 -1.45 -30.44 -6.10
C PRO A 108 -1.99 -31.53 -7.04
N ARG A 109 -2.64 -31.11 -8.13
CA ARG A 109 -3.01 -32.01 -9.23
C ARG A 109 -1.77 -32.43 -10.00
#